data_AF-A0AAU3HFL7-F1
#
_entry.id   AF-A0AAU3HFL7-F1
#
_cell.length_a   1.000
_cell.length_b   1.000
_cell.length_c   1.000
_cell.angle_alpha   90.00
_cell.angle_beta   90.00
_cell.angle_gamma   90.00
#
_symmetry.space_group_name_H-M   'P 1'
#
loop_
_entity.id
_entity.type
_entity.pdbx_description
1 polymer ?
#
loop_
_entity_poly.entity_id
_entity_poly.type
_entity_poly.pdbx_seq_one_letter_code
_entity_poly.pdbx_strand_id
1 'polypeptide(L)'
;MRTRIGGRLAGVLLGSAAALLALTAPAAAAPTTDPAADISVGRLVLEPGARGYHGSLPVTVTNNGPVATYFSVFLREPVAGSFRGVNPEEACGFGALQDNRRTATCGVPGGDIEPGESRQFAVTFEVLTATRDVAMIAKGGTISVNVGDGRDEVADRASYAARFRSTTGSLRDPVPYVQDTQARASITTAGAATLTRQEDGSYRGRLPVTVGWAGDTAHDQLWAEATGLPAGVQIWGTDPQDAPSFFTSFTVPGGRFMAGEQRSFDVLLYAEPGTVPGDLGAATLQLNTQWDAVTVPDAAPADNAASFTVTVADAG
;
A
#
# COMPACT_ATOMS: atom_id res chain seq x y z
N MET A 1 -36.16 83.93 20.85
CA MET A 1 -37.08 84.13 22.00
C MET A 1 -36.88 82.94 22.94
N ARG A 2 -36.08 83.08 24.01
CA ARG A 2 -36.53 83.32 25.42
C ARG A 2 -37.65 82.36 25.85
N THR A 3 -37.30 81.31 26.61
CA THR A 3 -37.62 81.06 28.05
C THR A 3 -39.08 80.61 28.28
N ARG A 4 -39.49 79.73 29.21
CA ARG A 4 -38.99 79.21 30.50
C ARG A 4 -40.06 78.21 31.05
N ILE A 5 -39.66 77.33 31.98
CA ILE A 5 -40.43 76.82 33.18
C ILE A 5 -41.65 75.93 32.85
N GLY A 6 -41.87 74.75 33.42
CA GLY A 6 -41.52 74.17 34.73
C GLY A 6 -42.81 73.78 35.45
N GLY A 7 -42.90 72.58 36.03
CA GLY A 7 -44.05 72.18 36.85
C GLY A 7 -44.07 70.68 37.21
N ARG A 8 -43.90 70.38 38.49
CA ARG A 8 -43.88 69.05 39.12
C ARG A 8 -45.28 68.60 39.56
N LEU A 9 -45.34 67.31 39.98
CA LEU A 9 -46.27 66.61 40.90
C LEU A 9 -47.26 65.66 40.18
N ALA A 10 -47.65 64.49 40.68
CA ALA A 10 -47.20 63.56 41.73
C ALA A 10 -48.22 62.38 41.73
N GLY A 11 -47.78 61.16 42.08
CA GLY A 11 -48.62 60.01 42.45
C GLY A 11 -49.26 59.28 41.25
N VAL A 12 -49.24 57.95 41.14
CA VAL A 12 -49.64 56.96 42.14
C VAL A 12 -48.87 55.65 41.91
N LEU A 13 -48.35 55.07 42.99
CA LEU A 13 -47.89 53.68 43.10
C LEU A 13 -49.10 52.75 43.23
N LEU A 14 -49.15 51.69 42.43
CA LEU A 14 -49.82 50.38 42.63
C LEU A 14 -49.38 49.54 41.42
N GLY A 15 -48.40 48.66 41.52
CA GLY A 15 -48.56 47.35 42.15
C GLY A 15 -48.98 46.33 41.08
N SER A 16 -48.02 45.72 40.39
CA SER A 16 -48.23 44.51 39.56
C SER A 16 -46.88 43.83 39.37
N ALA A 17 -46.56 42.90 40.26
CA ALA A 17 -45.48 41.95 40.06
C ALA A 17 -45.87 41.02 38.90
N ALA A 18 -45.41 41.32 37.70
CA ALA A 18 -45.41 40.34 36.62
C ALA A 18 -44.25 39.37 36.90
N ALA A 19 -44.60 38.19 37.42
CA ALA A 19 -43.69 37.06 37.42
C ALA A 19 -43.25 36.81 35.98
N LEU A 20 -42.00 37.16 35.66
CA LEU A 20 -41.32 36.65 34.48
C LEU A 20 -41.20 35.14 34.67
N LEU A 21 -42.20 34.41 34.18
CA LEU A 21 -42.03 33.00 33.86
C LEU A 21 -40.96 32.97 32.78
N ALA A 22 -39.72 32.73 33.22
CA ALA A 22 -38.67 32.23 32.37
C ALA A 22 -39.18 30.91 31.80
N LEU A 23 -39.83 30.98 30.64
CA LEU A 23 -39.91 29.85 29.73
C LEU A 23 -38.48 29.57 29.30
N THR A 24 -37.76 28.82 30.13
CA THR A 24 -36.64 28.02 29.66
C THR A 24 -37.24 27.07 28.65
N ALA A 25 -37.32 27.49 27.39
CA ALA A 25 -37.43 26.56 26.29
C ALA A 25 -36.33 25.52 26.55
N PRO A 26 -36.64 24.20 26.50
CA PRO A 26 -35.57 23.22 26.48
C PRO A 26 -34.64 23.68 25.37
N ALA A 27 -33.35 23.84 25.66
CA ALA A 27 -32.37 23.94 24.60
C ALA A 27 -32.63 22.72 23.73
N ALA A 28 -33.22 22.93 22.55
CA ALA A 28 -33.29 21.89 21.55
C ALA A 28 -31.83 21.55 21.30
N ALA A 29 -31.41 20.39 21.80
CA ALA A 29 -30.14 19.83 21.42
C ALA A 29 -30.14 19.89 19.90
N ALA A 30 -29.11 20.53 19.31
CA ALA A 30 -28.89 20.41 17.88
C ALA A 30 -29.00 18.91 17.56
N PRO A 31 -29.73 18.50 16.51
CA PRO A 31 -29.75 17.10 16.14
C PRO A 31 -28.29 16.70 15.99
N THR A 32 -27.82 15.85 16.91
CA THR A 32 -26.66 15.04 16.63
C THR A 32 -27.13 14.21 15.44
N THR A 33 -26.75 14.61 14.23
CA THR A 33 -26.79 13.71 13.09
C THR A 33 -25.88 12.57 13.50
N ASP A 34 -26.48 11.56 14.12
CA ASP A 34 -25.79 10.30 14.34
C ASP A 34 -25.24 9.88 12.99
N PRO A 35 -23.99 9.39 12.96
CA PRO A 35 -23.37 9.01 11.71
C PRO A 35 -24.30 8.01 11.01
N ALA A 36 -24.54 8.23 9.72
CA ALA A 36 -25.43 7.38 8.93
C ALA A 36 -24.97 5.91 8.91
N ALA A 37 -23.72 5.66 9.30
CA ALA A 37 -23.19 4.34 9.58
C ALA A 37 -22.39 4.29 10.89
N ASP A 38 -22.28 3.10 11.47
CA ASP A 38 -21.30 2.79 12.52
C ASP A 38 -20.24 1.81 11.99
N ILE A 39 -19.05 1.85 12.58
CA ILE A 39 -17.98 0.89 12.30
C ILE A 39 -17.40 0.31 13.58
N SER A 40 -17.39 -1.02 13.64
CA SER A 40 -16.72 -1.78 14.70
C SER A 40 -15.60 -2.62 14.12
N VAL A 41 -14.45 -2.61 14.80
CA VAL A 41 -13.25 -3.32 14.38
C VAL A 41 -12.79 -4.29 15.45
N GLY A 42 -12.45 -5.50 15.00
CA GLY A 42 -11.82 -6.51 15.83
C GLY A 42 -10.33 -6.25 16.06
N ARG A 43 -9.61 -7.30 16.43
CA ARG A 43 -8.15 -7.26 16.60
C ARG A 43 -7.48 -7.87 15.37
N LEU A 44 -6.55 -7.13 14.76
CA LEU A 44 -5.62 -7.68 13.79
C LEU A 44 -4.50 -8.46 14.50
N VAL A 45 -4.51 -9.77 14.34
CA VAL A 45 -3.40 -10.66 14.72
C VAL A 45 -2.78 -11.21 13.44
N LEU A 46 -1.47 -11.03 13.30
CA LEU A 46 -0.70 -11.58 12.21
C LEU A 46 0.04 -12.83 12.70
N GLU A 47 -0.29 -13.95 12.09
CA GLU A 47 0.28 -15.26 12.36
C GLU A 47 1.54 -15.48 11.51
N PRO A 48 2.61 -16.06 12.07
CA PRO A 48 3.81 -16.40 11.30
C PRO A 48 3.47 -17.50 10.28
N GLY A 49 3.98 -17.35 9.06
CA GLY A 49 3.85 -18.30 7.96
C GLY A 49 5.16 -18.43 7.18
N ALA A 50 5.11 -19.13 6.05
CA ALA A 50 6.29 -19.38 5.22
C ALA A 50 6.87 -18.10 4.60
N ARG A 51 6.02 -17.14 4.25
CA ARG A 51 6.41 -15.84 3.67
C ARG A 51 6.07 -14.68 4.61
N GLY A 52 6.64 -14.72 5.82
CA GLY A 52 6.45 -13.67 6.82
C GLY A 52 5.16 -13.84 7.61
N TYR A 53 4.40 -12.77 7.77
CA TYR A 53 3.24 -12.73 8.66
C TYR A 53 1.95 -12.46 7.91
N HIS A 54 0.86 -13.14 8.26
CA HIS A 54 -0.44 -12.99 7.59
C HIS A 54 -1.58 -12.96 8.61
N GLY A 55 -2.64 -12.22 8.31
CA GLY A 55 -3.81 -12.19 9.19
C GLY A 55 -4.90 -11.27 8.66
N SER A 56 -6.00 -11.21 9.39
CA SER A 56 -7.16 -10.41 8.99
C SER A 56 -7.70 -9.58 10.14
N LEU A 57 -8.17 -8.38 9.83
CA LEU A 57 -8.90 -7.51 10.73
C LEU A 57 -10.41 -7.74 10.51
N PRO A 58 -11.14 -8.27 11.50
CA PRO A 58 -12.61 -8.34 11.43
C PRO A 58 -13.19 -6.93 11.46
N VAL A 59 -14.14 -6.64 10.56
CA VAL A 59 -14.83 -5.35 10.46
C VAL A 59 -16.33 -5.59 10.39
N THR A 60 -17.10 -4.78 11.11
CA THR A 60 -18.56 -4.70 11.01
C THR A 60 -18.95 -3.28 10.67
N VAL A 61 -19.77 -3.12 9.62
CA VAL A 61 -20.38 -1.84 9.25
C VAL A 61 -21.89 -1.95 9.45
N THR A 62 -22.48 -0.99 10.14
CA THR A 62 -23.92 -0.96 10.41
C THR A 62 -24.53 0.27 9.78
N ASN A 63 -25.61 0.12 9.00
CA ASN A 63 -26.35 1.24 8.48
C ASN A 63 -27.35 1.74 9.52
N ASN A 64 -27.09 2.91 10.11
CA ASN A 64 -28.02 3.56 11.05
C ASN A 64 -28.93 4.57 10.34
N GLY A 65 -28.73 4.76 9.03
CA GLY A 65 -29.51 5.66 8.19
C GLY A 65 -30.89 5.10 7.82
N PRO A 66 -31.79 5.96 7.32
CA PRO A 66 -33.18 5.59 7.01
C PRO A 66 -33.35 4.92 5.64
N VAL A 67 -32.29 4.80 4.84
CA VAL A 67 -32.33 4.27 3.46
C VAL A 67 -31.23 3.25 3.22
N ALA A 68 -31.51 2.27 2.36
CA ALA A 68 -30.50 1.35 1.85
C ALA A 68 -29.35 2.15 1.20
N THR A 69 -28.12 1.83 1.57
CA THR A 69 -26.94 2.63 1.17
C THR A 69 -25.76 1.74 0.84
N TYR A 70 -25.07 2.05 -0.26
CA TYR A 70 -23.77 1.48 -0.57
C TYR A 70 -22.66 2.18 0.21
N PHE A 71 -22.02 1.45 1.11
CA PHE A 71 -20.90 1.95 1.90
C PHE A 71 -19.57 1.50 1.35
N SER A 72 -18.54 2.29 1.63
CA SER A 72 -17.14 1.92 1.43
C SER A 72 -16.37 2.12 2.74
N VAL A 73 -15.24 1.44 2.86
CA VAL A 73 -14.28 1.67 3.93
C VAL A 73 -13.02 2.31 3.38
N PHE A 74 -12.62 3.42 3.99
CA PHE A 74 -11.32 4.02 3.79
C PHE A 74 -10.37 3.50 4.87
N LEU A 75 -9.26 2.88 4.47
CA LEU A 75 -8.28 2.31 5.37
C LEU A 75 -6.88 2.84 5.09
N ARG A 76 -6.11 3.01 6.15
CA ARG A 76 -4.66 3.13 6.10
C ARG A 76 -4.07 1.89 6.77
N GLU A 77 -3.16 1.23 6.09
CA GLU A 77 -2.49 0.04 6.63
C GLU A 77 -1.58 0.39 7.83
N PRO A 78 -1.36 -0.53 8.79
CA PRO A 78 -0.47 -0.30 9.93
C PRO A 78 1.01 -0.48 9.58
N VAL A 79 1.30 -1.22 8.50
CA VAL A 79 2.65 -1.54 7.98
C VAL A 79 2.63 -1.31 6.49
N ALA A 80 3.66 -0.64 5.94
CA ALA A 80 3.67 -0.30 4.53
C ALA A 80 3.78 -1.55 3.65
N GLY A 81 2.93 -1.66 2.62
CA GLY A 81 2.86 -2.81 1.72
C GLY A 81 2.12 -4.01 2.28
N SER A 82 1.38 -3.87 3.40
CA SER A 82 0.75 -4.99 4.08
C SER A 82 -0.66 -5.32 3.62
N PHE A 83 -1.44 -4.35 3.13
CA PHE A 83 -2.82 -4.59 2.69
C PHE A 83 -2.89 -5.57 1.50
N ARG A 84 -3.86 -6.51 1.54
CA ARG A 84 -4.08 -7.50 0.47
C ARG A 84 -5.49 -7.49 -0.12
N GLY A 85 -6.47 -6.94 0.58
CA GLY A 85 -7.85 -6.88 0.10
C GLY A 85 -8.86 -7.01 1.22
N VAL A 86 -10.11 -7.29 0.83
CA VAL A 86 -11.20 -7.63 1.75
C VAL A 86 -11.71 -9.04 1.43
N ASN A 87 -12.38 -9.66 2.40
CA ASN A 87 -13.02 -10.96 2.27
C ASN A 87 -14.45 -10.92 2.87
N PRO A 88 -15.51 -11.18 2.09
CA PRO A 88 -15.52 -11.47 0.64
C PRO A 88 -14.85 -10.37 -0.21
N GLU A 89 -14.35 -10.73 -1.40
CA GLU A 89 -13.63 -9.80 -2.27
C GLU A 89 -14.54 -8.68 -2.80
N GLU A 90 -14.03 -7.45 -2.82
CA GLU A 90 -14.67 -6.28 -3.40
C GLU A 90 -13.62 -5.38 -4.06
N ALA A 91 -14.09 -4.50 -4.94
CA ALA A 91 -13.24 -3.52 -5.58
C ALA A 91 -12.61 -2.58 -4.55
N CYS A 92 -11.30 -2.38 -4.66
CA CYS A 92 -10.54 -1.42 -3.88
C CYS A 92 -9.78 -0.45 -4.81
N GLY A 93 -9.88 0.84 -4.53
CA GLY A 93 -9.05 1.88 -5.12
C GLY A 93 -7.95 2.30 -4.15
N PHE A 94 -6.75 2.57 -4.66
CA PHE A 94 -5.63 3.06 -3.84
C PHE A 94 -5.55 4.59 -3.88
N GLY A 95 -5.40 5.20 -2.71
CA GLY A 95 -5.15 6.63 -2.57
C GLY A 95 -3.66 6.91 -2.39
N ALA A 96 -3.32 8.20 -2.26
CA ALA A 96 -1.95 8.63 -1.96
C ALA A 96 -1.45 8.00 -0.66
N LEU A 97 -0.13 7.78 -0.59
CA LEU A 97 0.51 7.35 0.65
C LEU A 97 0.31 8.36 1.78
N GLN A 98 0.09 7.85 2.98
CA GLN A 98 0.12 8.62 4.22
C GLN A 98 1.19 8.03 5.12
N ASP A 99 2.19 8.83 5.50
CA ASP A 99 3.34 8.38 6.31
C ASP A 99 4.04 7.14 5.69
N ASN A 100 4.20 7.14 4.36
CA ASN A 100 4.71 6.01 3.56
C ASN A 100 3.84 4.73 3.59
N ARG A 101 2.58 4.83 4.00
CA ARG A 101 1.65 3.69 4.08
C ARG A 101 0.53 3.85 3.08
N ARG A 102 0.14 2.74 2.45
CA ARG A 102 -0.95 2.70 1.48
C ARG A 102 -2.26 3.06 2.15
N THR A 103 -3.02 3.89 1.46
CA THR A 103 -4.44 4.08 1.74
C THR A 103 -5.26 3.37 0.69
N ALA A 104 -6.38 2.78 1.10
CA ALA A 104 -7.29 2.09 0.19
C ALA A 104 -8.73 2.44 0.52
N THR A 105 -9.55 2.60 -0.51
CA THR A 105 -11.01 2.70 -0.39
C THR A 105 -11.61 1.46 -0.99
N CYS A 106 -12.30 0.65 -0.20
CA CYS A 106 -12.89 -0.61 -0.64
C CYS A 106 -14.40 -0.58 -0.45
N GLY A 107 -15.15 -1.17 -1.38
CA GLY A 107 -16.58 -1.43 -1.16
C GLY A 107 -16.80 -2.30 0.08
N VAL A 108 -17.89 -2.05 0.82
CA VAL A 108 -18.35 -3.02 1.81
C VAL A 108 -18.96 -4.21 1.05
N PRO A 109 -18.50 -5.46 1.27
CA PRO A 109 -18.96 -6.61 0.50
C PRO A 109 -20.46 -6.82 0.55
N GLY A 110 -21.08 -7.18 -0.58
CA GLY A 110 -22.49 -7.56 -0.63
C GLY A 110 -23.48 -6.46 -1.00
N GLY A 111 -23.02 -5.31 -1.51
CA GLY A 111 -23.87 -4.25 -2.06
C GLY A 111 -24.50 -3.34 -0.99
N ASP A 112 -25.68 -2.80 -1.27
CA ASP A 112 -26.39 -1.90 -0.36
C ASP A 112 -26.66 -2.59 1.00
N ILE A 113 -26.53 -1.83 2.09
CA ILE A 113 -26.88 -2.25 3.45
C ILE A 113 -28.23 -1.64 3.80
N GLU A 114 -29.22 -2.46 4.18
CA GLU A 114 -30.56 -1.98 4.56
C GLU A 114 -30.53 -1.20 5.90
N PRO A 115 -31.51 -0.33 6.17
CA PRO A 115 -31.63 0.35 7.46
C PRO A 115 -31.62 -0.61 8.65
N GLY A 116 -30.70 -0.40 9.60
CA GLY A 116 -30.50 -1.24 10.78
C GLY A 116 -29.73 -2.55 10.53
N GLU A 117 -29.39 -2.86 9.28
CA GLU A 117 -28.59 -4.04 8.94
C GLU A 117 -27.11 -3.81 9.31
N SER A 118 -26.46 -4.88 9.78
CA SER A 118 -25.02 -4.91 10.02
C SER A 118 -24.35 -5.93 9.12
N ARG A 119 -23.22 -5.55 8.53
CA ARG A 119 -22.46 -6.42 7.63
C ARG A 119 -21.06 -6.67 8.14
N GLN A 120 -20.68 -7.94 8.18
CA GLN A 120 -19.38 -8.38 8.66
C GLN A 120 -18.51 -8.83 7.49
N PHE A 121 -17.25 -8.41 7.50
CA PHE A 121 -16.24 -8.85 6.54
C PHE A 121 -14.86 -8.76 7.20
N ALA A 122 -13.82 -9.17 6.49
CA ALA A 122 -12.46 -9.12 6.98
C ALA A 122 -11.56 -8.34 6.02
N VAL A 123 -10.66 -7.52 6.55
CA VAL A 123 -9.57 -6.90 5.79
C VAL A 123 -8.32 -7.75 5.93
N THR A 124 -7.72 -8.17 4.83
CA THR A 124 -6.58 -9.10 4.82
C THR A 124 -5.25 -8.35 4.73
N PHE A 125 -4.26 -8.85 5.47
CA PHE A 125 -2.92 -8.27 5.56
C PHE A 125 -1.83 -9.35 5.47
N GLU A 126 -0.73 -9.00 4.83
CA GLU A 126 0.50 -9.81 4.78
C GLU A 126 1.73 -8.90 4.88
N VAL A 127 2.61 -9.16 5.85
CA VAL A 127 3.85 -8.44 6.07
C VAL A 127 5.03 -9.34 5.72
N LEU A 128 5.76 -8.96 4.66
CA LEU A 128 6.89 -9.71 4.09
C LEU A 128 8.20 -9.42 4.85
N THR A 129 8.28 -9.93 6.07
CA THR A 129 9.45 -9.80 6.96
C THR A 129 9.82 -11.13 7.58
N ALA A 130 11.02 -11.24 8.15
CA ALA A 130 11.43 -12.46 8.83
C ALA A 130 10.56 -12.71 10.08
N THR A 131 10.15 -13.96 10.29
CA THR A 131 9.41 -14.34 11.49
C THR A 131 10.34 -14.40 12.71
N ARG A 132 9.80 -14.06 13.88
CA ARG A 132 10.57 -13.91 15.13
C ARG A 132 9.93 -14.70 16.26
N ASP A 133 10.77 -15.11 17.20
CA ASP A 133 10.40 -15.80 18.44
C ASP A 133 9.83 -14.89 19.53
N VAL A 134 9.81 -13.58 19.27
CA VAL A 134 9.17 -12.55 20.11
C VAL A 134 7.93 -11.98 19.44
N ALA A 135 6.92 -11.64 20.24
CA ALA A 135 5.74 -10.94 19.73
C ALA A 135 6.11 -9.51 19.34
N MET A 136 5.46 -8.97 18.30
CA MET A 136 5.68 -7.58 17.87
C MET A 136 4.38 -6.80 17.70
N ILE A 137 4.47 -5.48 17.63
CA ILE A 137 3.34 -4.59 17.38
C ILE A 137 3.69 -3.46 16.42
N ALA A 138 2.85 -3.23 15.42
CA ALA A 138 2.88 -2.06 14.56
C ALA A 138 1.58 -1.25 14.73
N LYS A 139 1.72 0.05 14.98
CA LYS A 139 0.60 0.98 15.21
C LYS A 139 0.38 1.88 13.99
N GLY A 140 -0.79 2.51 13.95
CA GLY A 140 -1.11 3.58 13.01
C GLY A 140 -2.04 3.16 11.87
N GLY A 141 -2.57 1.94 11.93
CA GLY A 141 -3.68 1.54 11.08
C GLY A 141 -4.94 2.32 11.46
N THR A 142 -5.67 2.80 10.47
CA THR A 142 -6.94 3.51 10.64
C THR A 142 -7.95 2.99 9.65
N ILE A 143 -9.23 3.01 10.01
CA ILE A 143 -10.33 2.67 9.12
C ILE A 143 -11.54 3.54 9.46
N SER A 144 -12.21 4.04 8.43
CA SER A 144 -13.45 4.83 8.52
C SER A 144 -14.42 4.36 7.44
N VAL A 145 -15.70 4.73 7.59
CA VAL A 145 -16.74 4.44 6.61
C VAL A 145 -17.11 5.72 5.87
N ASN A 146 -17.31 5.61 4.58
CA ASN A 146 -17.87 6.64 3.72
C ASN A 146 -19.06 6.09 2.94
N VAL A 147 -19.96 6.96 2.48
CA VAL A 147 -20.91 6.58 1.43
C VAL A 147 -20.07 6.37 0.16
N GLY A 148 -20.33 5.33 -0.62
CA GLY A 148 -19.39 4.82 -1.65
C GLY A 148 -19.06 5.74 -2.84
N ASP A 149 -19.25 7.06 -2.70
CA ASP A 149 -18.78 8.10 -3.61
C ASP A 149 -17.35 8.60 -3.29
N GLY A 150 -16.77 8.14 -2.17
CA GLY A 150 -15.39 8.46 -1.78
C GLY A 150 -15.18 9.86 -1.20
N ARG A 151 -16.25 10.62 -0.92
CA ARG A 151 -16.13 12.07 -0.73
C ARG A 151 -16.21 12.56 0.70
N ASP A 152 -16.95 11.88 1.59
CA ASP A 152 -17.03 12.25 3.01
C ASP A 152 -17.10 11.03 3.95
N GLU A 153 -16.31 11.06 5.04
CA GLU A 153 -16.44 10.08 6.13
C GLU A 153 -17.80 10.27 6.81
N VAL A 154 -18.60 9.21 6.85
CA VAL A 154 -19.94 9.22 7.47
C VAL A 154 -19.99 8.50 8.79
N ALA A 155 -18.85 7.98 9.27
CA ALA A 155 -18.68 7.36 10.58
C ALA A 155 -17.32 7.74 11.19
N ASP A 156 -17.21 7.61 12.52
CA ASP A 156 -15.98 7.86 13.26
C ASP A 156 -14.83 6.95 12.79
N ARG A 157 -13.63 7.52 12.77
CA ARG A 157 -12.40 6.81 12.42
C ARG A 157 -11.97 5.88 13.56
N ALA A 158 -12.02 4.57 13.32
CA ALA A 158 -11.44 3.58 14.21
C ALA A 158 -9.93 3.44 13.97
N SER A 159 -9.17 3.27 15.05
CA SER A 159 -7.73 2.99 15.00
C SER A 159 -7.46 1.53 15.37
N TYR A 160 -6.52 0.90 14.69
CA TYR A 160 -6.09 -0.47 14.98
C TYR A 160 -4.57 -0.62 14.88
N ALA A 161 -4.08 -1.72 15.44
CA ALA A 161 -2.67 -2.09 15.42
C ALA A 161 -2.53 -3.53 14.95
N ALA A 162 -1.49 -3.81 14.17
CA ALA A 162 -1.09 -5.17 13.83
C ALA A 162 -0.30 -5.77 14.98
N ARG A 163 -0.76 -6.92 15.50
CA ARG A 163 -0.04 -7.69 16.50
C ARG A 163 0.54 -8.96 15.88
N PHE A 164 1.85 -9.05 15.85
CA PHE A 164 2.57 -10.18 15.29
C PHE A 164 2.73 -11.23 16.39
N ARG A 165 2.19 -12.43 16.16
CA ARG A 165 2.42 -13.55 17.08
C ARG A 165 3.85 -14.03 16.96
N SER A 166 4.50 -14.39 18.06
CA SER A 166 5.79 -15.06 17.98
C SER A 166 5.66 -16.43 17.28
N THR A 167 6.76 -16.95 16.74
CA THR A 167 6.84 -18.34 16.26
C THR A 167 6.58 -19.37 17.36
N THR A 168 6.68 -18.97 18.63
CA THR A 168 6.33 -19.78 19.81
C THR A 168 4.85 -19.67 20.22
N GLY A 169 4.06 -18.85 19.53
CA GLY A 169 2.62 -18.72 19.74
C GLY A 169 2.17 -17.57 20.67
N SER A 170 3.11 -16.81 21.26
CA SER A 170 2.82 -15.76 22.22
C SER A 170 2.41 -14.44 21.56
N LEU A 171 1.54 -13.69 22.26
CA LEU A 171 1.18 -12.29 21.98
C LEU A 171 1.51 -11.35 23.16
N ARG A 172 2.21 -11.87 24.17
CA ARG A 172 2.56 -11.12 25.39
C ARG A 172 3.80 -10.26 25.17
N ASP A 173 3.85 -9.14 25.86
CA ASP A 173 4.99 -8.21 25.90
C ASP A 173 5.56 -7.86 24.51
N PRO A 174 4.70 -7.38 23.58
CA PRO A 174 5.14 -7.16 22.21
C PRO A 174 6.14 -6.02 22.12
N VAL A 175 7.23 -6.26 21.37
CA VAL A 175 8.19 -5.21 21.04
C VAL A 175 7.72 -4.41 19.82
N PRO A 176 8.11 -3.13 19.66
CA PRO A 176 7.79 -2.38 18.45
C PRO A 176 8.35 -3.07 17.20
N TYR A 177 7.50 -3.22 16.18
CA TYR A 177 7.95 -3.55 14.83
C TYR A 177 8.35 -2.25 14.12
N VAL A 178 9.56 -2.23 13.57
CA VAL A 178 10.11 -1.10 12.81
C VAL A 178 10.50 -1.64 11.45
N GLN A 179 9.83 -1.14 10.42
CA GLN A 179 10.11 -1.47 9.03
C GLN A 179 11.29 -0.62 8.54
N ASP A 180 12.12 -1.18 7.67
CA ASP A 180 13.17 -0.43 7.00
C ASP A 180 12.59 0.72 6.16
N THR A 181 13.33 1.82 6.06
CA THR A 181 12.93 3.03 5.32
C THR A 181 13.66 3.21 3.99
N GLN A 182 14.72 2.43 3.76
CA GLN A 182 15.52 2.45 2.55
C GLN A 182 15.57 1.05 1.96
N ALA A 183 15.54 0.95 0.63
CA ALA A 183 15.75 -0.34 -0.03
C ALA A 183 17.16 -0.89 0.29
N ARG A 184 17.28 -2.21 0.21
CA ARG A 184 18.56 -2.94 0.27
C ARG A 184 18.51 -4.04 -0.75
N ALA A 185 18.37 -3.63 -2.01
CA ALA A 185 18.36 -4.53 -3.14
C ALA A 185 19.80 -4.79 -3.60
N SER A 186 19.99 -5.89 -4.33
CA SER A 186 21.27 -6.18 -4.96
C SER A 186 21.06 -6.95 -6.26
N ILE A 187 21.91 -6.73 -7.25
CA ILE A 187 21.94 -7.52 -8.48
C ILE A 187 23.36 -8.02 -8.76
N THR A 188 23.46 -9.26 -9.24
CA THR A 188 24.70 -9.84 -9.76
C THR A 188 24.40 -10.60 -11.05
N THR A 189 25.39 -10.73 -11.92
CA THR A 189 25.28 -11.51 -13.17
C THR A 189 26.41 -12.52 -13.27
N ALA A 190 26.30 -13.46 -14.21
CA ALA A 190 27.40 -14.36 -14.57
C ALA A 190 28.61 -13.63 -15.23
N GLY A 191 28.51 -12.32 -15.48
CA GLY A 191 29.59 -11.48 -16.03
C GLY A 191 29.72 -11.50 -17.55
N ALA A 192 29.12 -12.47 -18.24
CA ALA A 192 29.12 -12.54 -19.71
C ALA A 192 27.88 -13.26 -20.25
N ALA A 193 27.45 -12.86 -21.44
CA ALA A 193 26.42 -13.54 -22.22
C ALA A 193 26.92 -13.83 -23.63
N THR A 194 26.68 -15.05 -24.11
CA THR A 194 26.94 -15.43 -25.50
C THR A 194 25.62 -15.56 -26.25
N LEU A 195 25.46 -14.84 -27.36
CA LEU A 195 24.34 -14.97 -28.27
C LEU A 195 24.72 -15.91 -29.41
N THR A 196 23.97 -16.99 -29.57
CA THR A 196 24.19 -17.99 -30.60
C THR A 196 23.25 -17.77 -31.76
N ARG A 197 23.75 -17.94 -32.98
CA ARG A 197 22.96 -17.83 -34.21
C ARG A 197 21.79 -18.82 -34.21
N GLN A 198 20.63 -18.34 -34.64
CA GLN A 198 19.41 -19.10 -34.85
C GLN A 198 19.19 -19.37 -36.35
N GLU A 199 18.26 -20.26 -36.69
CA GLU A 199 17.96 -20.63 -38.10
C GLU A 199 17.47 -19.44 -38.94
N ASP A 200 16.72 -18.51 -38.34
CA ASP A 200 16.26 -17.27 -38.98
C ASP A 200 17.37 -16.22 -39.15
N GLY A 201 18.58 -16.55 -38.71
CA GLY A 201 19.77 -15.70 -38.76
C GLY A 201 19.89 -14.68 -37.66
N SER A 202 18.91 -14.59 -36.76
CA SER A 202 19.01 -13.81 -35.51
C SER A 202 19.95 -14.48 -34.52
N TYR A 203 20.26 -13.80 -33.41
CA TYR A 203 21.06 -14.36 -32.34
C TYR A 203 20.31 -14.29 -31.02
N ARG A 204 20.41 -15.34 -30.20
CA ARG A 204 19.77 -15.43 -28.89
C ARG A 204 20.73 -15.96 -27.84
N GLY A 205 20.62 -15.43 -26.64
CA GLY A 205 21.42 -15.88 -25.51
C GLY A 205 20.73 -15.64 -24.18
N ARG A 206 21.33 -16.19 -23.13
CA ARG A 206 20.86 -16.12 -21.76
C ARG A 206 21.95 -15.50 -20.90
N LEU A 207 21.57 -14.54 -20.07
CA LEU A 207 22.41 -14.00 -19.02
C LEU A 207 21.82 -14.43 -17.68
N PRO A 208 22.46 -15.36 -16.95
CA PRO A 208 22.05 -15.68 -15.59
C PRO A 208 22.24 -14.46 -14.68
N VAL A 209 21.19 -14.13 -13.93
CA VAL A 209 21.15 -13.01 -12.98
C VAL A 209 20.63 -13.52 -11.64
N THR A 210 21.21 -12.99 -10.56
CA THR A 210 20.69 -13.16 -9.20
C THR A 210 20.36 -11.81 -8.61
N VAL A 211 19.12 -11.65 -8.14
CA VAL A 211 18.63 -10.48 -7.42
C VAL A 211 18.38 -10.84 -5.97
N GLY A 212 18.81 -9.97 -5.05
CA GLY A 212 18.65 -10.13 -3.60
C GLY A 212 17.90 -8.96 -2.97
N TRP A 213 17.27 -9.24 -1.83
CA TRP A 213 16.57 -8.25 -1.02
C TRP A 213 16.87 -8.46 0.46
N ALA A 214 17.64 -7.57 1.07
CA ALA A 214 18.18 -7.76 2.43
C ALA A 214 17.41 -7.02 3.53
N GLY A 215 16.34 -6.28 3.19
CA GLY A 215 15.53 -5.51 4.15
C GLY A 215 14.06 -5.91 4.12
N ASP A 216 13.20 -5.10 4.74
CA ASP A 216 11.73 -5.27 4.66
C ASP A 216 10.97 -4.00 4.27
N THR A 217 11.67 -3.03 3.68
CA THR A 217 11.10 -1.81 3.10
C THR A 217 9.97 -2.14 2.13
N ALA A 218 8.90 -1.34 2.16
CA ALA A 218 7.78 -1.50 1.25
C ALA A 218 8.23 -1.34 -0.21
N HIS A 219 7.75 -2.26 -1.05
CA HIS A 219 7.95 -2.26 -2.49
C HIS A 219 6.82 -3.02 -3.16
N ASP A 220 6.49 -2.65 -4.39
CA ASP A 220 5.55 -3.35 -5.26
C ASP A 220 6.28 -4.32 -6.18
N GLN A 221 7.42 -3.89 -6.70
CA GLN A 221 8.26 -4.67 -7.59
C GLN A 221 9.69 -4.12 -7.62
N LEU A 222 10.60 -4.97 -8.10
CA LEU A 222 11.94 -4.58 -8.53
C LEU A 222 11.98 -4.69 -10.06
N TRP A 223 12.70 -3.78 -10.70
CA TRP A 223 12.92 -3.81 -12.14
C TRP A 223 14.34 -3.38 -12.46
N ALA A 224 14.91 -3.95 -13.53
CA ALA A 224 16.25 -3.62 -13.97
C ALA A 224 16.22 -2.91 -15.32
N GLU A 225 17.06 -1.90 -15.47
CA GLU A 225 17.32 -1.19 -16.72
C GLU A 225 18.74 -1.47 -17.19
N ALA A 226 18.91 -1.85 -18.44
CA ALA A 226 20.21 -1.98 -19.04
C ALA A 226 20.67 -0.64 -19.63
N THR A 227 21.88 -0.23 -19.24
CA THR A 227 22.58 0.91 -19.81
C THR A 227 23.76 0.43 -20.64
N GLY A 228 24.01 1.09 -21.76
CA GLY A 228 25.12 0.74 -22.66
C GLY A 228 24.95 -0.61 -23.36
N LEU A 229 23.72 -1.10 -23.57
CA LEU A 229 23.51 -2.27 -24.42
C LEU A 229 24.17 -2.06 -25.80
N PRO A 230 24.98 -3.03 -26.29
CA PRO A 230 25.57 -2.91 -27.61
C PRO A 230 24.51 -2.71 -28.70
N ALA A 231 24.88 -1.99 -29.75
CA ALA A 231 23.96 -1.68 -30.84
C ALA A 231 23.37 -2.97 -31.45
N GLY A 232 22.04 -3.00 -31.57
CA GLY A 232 21.31 -4.17 -32.10
C GLY A 232 21.01 -5.26 -31.08
N VAL A 233 21.56 -5.19 -29.86
CA VAL A 233 21.22 -6.10 -28.76
C VAL A 233 20.04 -5.53 -27.96
N GLN A 234 19.09 -6.41 -27.63
CA GLN A 234 17.89 -6.07 -26.88
C GLN A 234 17.62 -7.09 -25.79
N ILE A 235 16.96 -6.65 -24.73
CA ILE A 235 16.31 -7.54 -23.76
C ILE A 235 14.98 -7.99 -24.37
N TRP A 236 14.84 -9.30 -24.54
CA TRP A 236 13.64 -9.92 -25.09
C TRP A 236 12.68 -10.37 -24.00
N GLY A 237 13.19 -10.73 -22.83
CA GLY A 237 12.38 -11.25 -21.73
C GLY A 237 13.22 -11.78 -20.57
N THR A 238 12.55 -12.48 -19.66
CA THR A 238 13.17 -13.28 -18.59
C THR A 238 12.67 -14.72 -18.67
N ASP A 239 13.38 -15.65 -18.04
CA ASP A 239 12.93 -17.02 -17.83
C ASP A 239 13.08 -17.38 -16.34
N PRO A 240 11.97 -17.51 -15.58
CA PRO A 240 10.57 -17.37 -16.02
C PRO A 240 10.18 -15.91 -16.35
N GLN A 241 9.11 -15.74 -17.15
CA GLN A 241 8.53 -14.43 -17.47
C GLN A 241 7.21 -14.22 -16.73
N ASP A 242 7.22 -13.29 -15.76
CA ASP A 242 6.03 -12.97 -14.95
C ASP A 242 5.40 -11.60 -15.29
N ALA A 243 6.10 -10.78 -16.09
CA ALA A 243 5.64 -9.47 -16.51
C ALA A 243 6.17 -9.12 -17.91
N PRO A 244 5.57 -8.14 -18.60
CA PRO A 244 6.12 -7.62 -19.84
C PRO A 244 7.57 -7.13 -19.65
N SER A 245 8.42 -7.44 -20.62
CA SER A 245 9.76 -6.84 -20.73
C SER A 245 9.76 -5.80 -21.84
N PHE A 246 10.71 -4.87 -21.77
CA PHE A 246 10.99 -3.88 -22.79
C PHE A 246 12.39 -4.13 -23.37
N PHE A 247 12.71 -3.51 -24.50
CA PHE A 247 13.97 -3.75 -25.20
C PHE A 247 15.24 -3.41 -24.38
N THR A 248 15.11 -2.64 -23.30
CA THR A 248 16.20 -2.26 -22.41
C THR A 248 15.91 -2.55 -20.93
N SER A 249 14.76 -3.12 -20.58
CA SER A 249 14.41 -3.32 -19.17
C SER A 249 13.47 -4.50 -18.94
N PHE A 250 13.46 -4.99 -17.71
CA PHE A 250 12.57 -6.07 -17.28
C PHE A 250 12.19 -5.93 -15.81
N THR A 251 11.01 -6.43 -15.45
CA THR A 251 10.63 -6.63 -14.06
C THR A 251 11.23 -7.93 -13.53
N VAL A 252 11.76 -7.90 -12.31
CA VAL A 252 12.29 -9.10 -11.66
C VAL A 252 11.16 -10.10 -11.40
N PRO A 253 11.26 -11.37 -11.86
CA PRO A 253 10.19 -12.35 -11.68
C PRO A 253 9.98 -12.74 -10.20
N GLY A 254 8.79 -13.27 -9.91
CA GLY A 254 8.36 -13.82 -8.63
C GLY A 254 7.61 -12.85 -7.71
N GLY A 255 7.26 -11.65 -8.18
CA GLY A 255 6.54 -10.64 -7.40
C GLY A 255 7.37 -10.02 -6.27
N ARG A 256 6.75 -9.65 -5.14
CA ARG A 256 7.46 -9.01 -4.02
C ARG A 256 8.38 -9.96 -3.28
N PHE A 257 9.52 -9.45 -2.84
CA PHE A 257 10.53 -10.16 -2.05
C PHE A 257 10.16 -10.20 -0.57
N MET A 258 10.48 -11.31 0.08
CA MET A 258 10.56 -11.42 1.53
C MET A 258 11.96 -11.00 1.99
N ALA A 259 12.07 -10.48 3.22
CA ALA A 259 13.35 -10.09 3.80
C ALA A 259 14.39 -11.24 3.78
N GLY A 260 15.53 -11.01 3.14
CA GLY A 260 16.60 -12.00 2.95
C GLY A 260 16.40 -12.93 1.74
N GLU A 261 15.36 -12.73 0.93
CA GLU A 261 15.09 -13.54 -0.26
C GLU A 261 16.09 -13.21 -1.39
N GLN A 262 16.51 -14.26 -2.10
CA GLN A 262 17.27 -14.16 -3.35
C GLN A 262 16.56 -14.97 -4.43
N ARG A 263 16.63 -14.48 -5.67
CA ARG A 263 16.06 -15.15 -6.85
C ARG A 263 17.07 -15.15 -7.98
N SER A 264 17.22 -16.31 -8.61
CA SER A 264 18.02 -16.47 -9.81
C SER A 264 17.12 -16.79 -10.99
N PHE A 265 17.39 -16.16 -12.12
CA PHE A 265 16.64 -16.32 -13.37
C PHE A 265 17.54 -15.92 -14.55
N ASP A 266 17.13 -16.26 -15.77
CA ASP A 266 17.83 -15.84 -16.97
C ASP A 266 17.19 -14.57 -17.55
N VAL A 267 18.03 -13.61 -17.94
CA VAL A 267 17.65 -12.53 -18.85
C VAL A 267 17.88 -13.01 -20.28
N LEU A 268 16.84 -12.96 -21.09
CA LEU A 268 16.88 -13.38 -22.49
C LEU A 268 17.33 -12.20 -23.35
N LEU A 269 18.44 -12.38 -24.04
CA LEU A 269 19.02 -11.38 -24.94
C LEU A 269 18.81 -11.79 -26.39
N TYR A 270 18.55 -10.81 -27.22
CA TYR A 270 18.31 -10.96 -28.66
C TYR A 270 19.19 -9.98 -29.44
N ALA A 271 19.68 -10.42 -30.60
CA ALA A 271 20.24 -9.51 -31.61
C ALA A 271 19.71 -9.86 -33.00
N GLU A 272 19.49 -8.82 -33.80
CA GLU A 272 18.90 -8.91 -35.14
C GLU A 272 19.76 -9.75 -36.11
N PRO A 273 19.14 -10.32 -37.16
CA PRO A 273 19.89 -10.92 -38.26
C PRO A 273 20.89 -9.95 -38.89
N GLY A 274 22.07 -10.48 -39.24
CA GLY A 274 23.15 -9.67 -39.82
C GLY A 274 24.07 -9.00 -38.79
N THR A 275 23.84 -9.20 -37.50
CA THR A 275 24.82 -8.85 -36.45
C THR A 275 26.16 -9.56 -36.72
N VAL A 276 27.25 -8.79 -36.68
CA VAL A 276 28.61 -9.29 -36.93
C VAL A 276 29.08 -10.12 -35.73
N PRO A 277 29.52 -11.39 -35.94
CA PRO A 277 30.07 -12.20 -34.86
C PRO A 277 31.31 -11.58 -34.22
N GLY A 278 31.46 -11.79 -32.91
CA GLY A 278 32.56 -11.23 -32.10
C GLY A 278 32.09 -10.60 -30.79
N ASP A 279 33.03 -9.94 -30.10
CA ASP A 279 32.74 -9.15 -28.90
C ASP A 279 31.98 -7.87 -29.28
N LEU A 280 30.79 -7.70 -28.72
CA LEU A 280 29.96 -6.52 -28.95
C LEU A 280 30.17 -5.44 -27.88
N GLY A 281 30.87 -5.75 -26.79
CA GLY A 281 31.16 -4.83 -25.69
C GLY A 281 30.39 -5.15 -24.40
N ALA A 282 30.41 -4.20 -23.48
CA ALA A 282 29.86 -4.34 -22.14
C ALA A 282 28.59 -3.51 -21.94
N ALA A 283 27.68 -4.03 -21.12
CA ALA A 283 26.49 -3.36 -20.64
C ALA A 283 26.39 -3.46 -19.11
N THR A 284 25.54 -2.64 -18.50
CA THR A 284 25.28 -2.68 -17.05
C THR A 284 23.80 -2.73 -16.78
N LEU A 285 23.38 -3.68 -15.95
CA LEU A 285 22.03 -3.70 -15.37
C LEU A 285 22.01 -2.82 -14.12
N GLN A 286 21.12 -1.83 -14.12
CA GLN A 286 20.78 -1.01 -12.97
C GLN A 286 19.45 -1.48 -12.39
N LEU A 287 19.48 -2.03 -11.19
CA LEU A 287 18.32 -2.43 -10.43
C LEU A 287 17.67 -1.22 -9.75
N ASN A 288 16.34 -1.18 -9.79
CA ASN A 288 15.51 -0.15 -9.19
C ASN A 288 14.41 -0.80 -8.35
N THR A 289 14.08 -0.17 -7.22
CA THR A 289 12.96 -0.57 -6.36
C THR A 289 11.82 0.41 -6.54
N GLN A 290 10.59 -0.08 -6.73
CA GLN A 290 9.41 0.76 -6.87
C GLN A 290 8.44 0.55 -5.70
N TRP A 291 7.91 1.65 -5.17
CA TRP A 291 6.82 1.69 -4.20
C TRP A 291 5.85 2.82 -4.55
N ASP A 292 4.58 2.49 -4.76
CA ASP A 292 3.53 3.47 -5.14
C ASP A 292 3.91 4.30 -6.38
N ALA A 293 4.40 3.61 -7.42
CA ALA A 293 4.91 4.21 -8.66
C ALA A 293 6.13 5.15 -8.49
N VAL A 294 6.71 5.26 -7.29
CA VAL A 294 7.90 6.06 -6.99
C VAL A 294 9.12 5.14 -6.81
N THR A 295 10.27 5.56 -7.34
CA THR A 295 11.53 4.85 -7.09
C THR A 295 11.99 5.08 -5.65
N VAL A 296 12.21 3.99 -4.92
CA VAL A 296 12.68 4.02 -3.52
C VAL A 296 14.20 4.10 -3.50
N PRO A 297 14.80 5.05 -2.76
CA PRO A 297 16.24 5.10 -2.58
C PRO A 297 16.77 3.85 -1.88
N ASP A 298 17.92 3.37 -2.34
CA ASP A 298 18.64 2.27 -1.72
C ASP A 298 19.68 2.77 -0.72
N ALA A 299 19.88 2.02 0.37
CA ALA A 299 20.91 2.30 1.37
C ALA A 299 22.33 2.07 0.84
N ALA A 300 22.50 1.16 -0.13
CA ALA A 300 23.76 0.84 -0.78
C ALA A 300 23.62 0.83 -2.32
N PRO A 301 23.49 2.00 -2.97
CA PRO A 301 23.22 2.08 -4.42
C PRO A 301 24.25 1.39 -5.31
N ALA A 302 25.47 1.15 -4.81
CA ALA A 302 26.50 0.42 -5.55
C ALA A 302 26.15 -1.07 -5.77
N ASP A 303 25.35 -1.67 -4.88
CA ASP A 303 24.92 -3.07 -4.98
C ASP A 303 23.82 -3.25 -6.05
N ASN A 304 23.24 -2.15 -6.52
CA ASN A 304 22.19 -2.12 -7.53
C ASN A 304 22.72 -2.13 -8.96
N ALA A 305 24.02 -2.27 -9.18
CA ALA A 305 24.61 -2.29 -10.52
C ALA A 305 25.40 -3.57 -10.75
N ALA A 306 25.17 -4.21 -11.90
CA ALA A 306 25.97 -5.36 -12.33
C ALA A 306 26.28 -5.29 -13.83
N SER A 307 27.57 -5.29 -14.15
CA SER A 307 28.06 -5.25 -15.53
C SER A 307 28.22 -6.65 -16.11
N PHE A 308 28.08 -6.77 -17.43
CA PHE A 308 28.31 -7.99 -18.18
C PHE A 308 28.79 -7.67 -19.59
N THR A 309 29.51 -8.60 -20.23
CA THR A 309 29.89 -8.50 -21.64
C THR A 309 28.94 -9.29 -22.54
N VAL A 310 28.83 -8.89 -23.81
CA VAL A 310 28.02 -9.58 -24.82
C VAL A 310 28.90 -10.00 -25.98
N THR A 311 28.88 -11.29 -26.28
CA THR A 311 29.58 -11.87 -27.43
C THR A 311 28.58 -12.54 -28.35
N VAL A 312 28.75 -12.36 -29.66
CA VAL A 312 28.01 -13.11 -30.67
C VAL A 312 28.90 -14.22 -31.23
N ALA A 313 28.37 -15.44 -31.26
CA ALA A 313 29.01 -16.59 -31.87
C ALA A 313 28.15 -17.15 -33.00
N ASP A 314 28.80 -17.52 -34.11
CA ASP A 314 28.16 -18.36 -35.12
C ASP A 314 27.85 -19.74 -34.53
N ALA A 315 26.82 -20.39 -35.05
CA ALA A 315 26.53 -21.78 -34.70
C ALA A 315 27.74 -22.63 -35.11
N GLY A 316 28.34 -23.31 -34.12
CA GLY A 316 29.40 -24.31 -34.34
C GLY A 316 28.86 -25.60 -34.95
#